data_AF-A0A1I7KAG5-F1
#
_entry.id   AF-A0A1I7KAG5-F1
#
_cell.length_a   1.000
_cell.length_b   1.000
_cell.length_c   1.000
_cell.angle_alpha   90.00
_cell.angle_beta   90.00
_cell.angle_gamma   90.00
#
_symmetry.space_group_name_H-M   'P 1'
#
loop_
_entity.id
_entity.type
_entity.pdbx_description
1 polymer ?
#
loop_
_entity_poly.entity_id
_entity_poly.type
_entity_poly.pdbx_seq_one_letter_code
_entity_poly.pdbx_strand_id
1 'polypeptide(L)'
;MAEREVFMDTNVFTSIVDDIQNAAASCVLSDEPLGIMNVMEGTDVGRKMNEILKKVYKTQDLYRHETADSLPRALLTLKDSMIEQDKIISDSLTVEKIGGKQ
;
A
#
# COMPACT_ATOMS: atom_id res chain seq x y z
N MET A 1 -23.31 -19.77 -11.50
CA MET A 1 -22.12 -19.26 -10.79
C MET A 1 -21.96 -17.82 -11.25
N ALA A 2 -21.89 -16.84 -10.36
CA ALA A 2 -21.75 -15.44 -10.77
C ALA A 2 -20.38 -15.28 -11.43
N GLU A 3 -20.36 -14.87 -12.69
CA GLU A 3 -19.14 -14.45 -13.38
C GLU A 3 -18.51 -13.33 -12.55
N ARG A 4 -17.33 -13.61 -11.98
CA ARG A 4 -16.56 -12.63 -11.22
C ARG A 4 -15.68 -11.87 -12.21
N GLU A 5 -16.32 -11.05 -13.04
CA GLU A 5 -15.60 -10.13 -13.91
C GLU A 5 -15.07 -8.96 -13.07
N VAL A 6 -13.78 -8.67 -13.21
CA VAL A 6 -13.14 -7.52 -12.57
C VAL A 6 -12.67 -6.60 -13.68
N PHE A 7 -13.33 -5.46 -13.81
CA PHE A 7 -12.91 -4.40 -14.72
C PHE A 7 -12.09 -3.38 -13.93
N MET A 8 -10.83 -3.19 -14.32
CA MET A 8 -9.91 -2.27 -13.67
C MET A 8 -9.30 -1.32 -14.70
N ASP A 9 -9.49 -0.02 -14.52
CA ASP A 9 -8.67 0.98 -15.18
C ASP A 9 -7.31 1.02 -14.48
N THR A 10 -6.26 0.56 -15.17
CA THR A 10 -4.92 0.43 -14.61
C THR A 10 -4.29 1.77 -14.26
N ASN A 11 -4.67 2.85 -14.95
CA ASN A 11 -4.16 4.19 -14.68
C ASN A 11 -4.81 4.77 -13.43
N VAL A 12 -6.13 4.66 -13.33
CA VAL A 12 -6.88 5.09 -12.14
C VAL A 12 -6.43 4.29 -10.92
N PHE A 13 -6.28 2.97 -11.05
CA PHE A 13 -5.79 2.13 -9.96
C PHE A 13 -4.38 2.54 -9.51
N THR A 14 -3.45 2.72 -10.45
CA THR A 14 -2.08 3.13 -10.12
C THR A 14 -2.06 4.50 -9.44
N SER A 15 -2.85 5.47 -9.92
CA SER A 15 -2.96 6.79 -9.30
C SER A 15 -3.45 6.72 -7.85
N ILE A 16 -4.45 5.88 -7.55
CA ILE A 16 -4.95 5.69 -6.18
C ILE A 16 -3.86 5.08 -5.29
N VAL A 17 -3.13 4.08 -5.80
CA VAL A 17 -2.04 3.45 -5.05
C VAL A 17 -0.92 4.46 -4.76
N ASP A 18 -0.56 5.28 -5.74
CA ASP A 18 0.45 6.33 -5.59
C ASP A 18 0.00 7.39 -4.58
N ASP A 19 -1.29 7.78 -4.58
CA ASP A 19 -1.85 8.70 -3.59
C ASP A 19 -1.75 8.14 -2.16
N ILE A 20 -2.06 6.85 -1.98
CA ILE A 20 -1.92 6.15 -0.68
C ILE A 20 -0.45 6.17 -0.24
N GLN A 21 0.46 5.79 -1.15
CA GLN A 21 1.89 5.75 -0.89
C GLN A 21 2.41 7.13 -0.45
N ASN A 22 2.10 8.18 -1.22
CA ASN A 22 2.58 9.53 -0.99
C ASN A 22 1.99 10.13 0.29
N ALA A 23 0.69 9.92 0.54
CA ALA A 23 0.04 10.37 1.76
C ALA A 23 0.68 9.73 3.00
N ALA A 24 0.91 8.42 2.97
CA ALA A 24 1.56 7.71 4.06
C ALA A 24 3.03 8.11 4.24
N ALA A 25 3.79 8.24 3.15
CA ALA A 25 5.20 8.67 3.20
C ALA A 25 5.36 10.06 3.82
N SER A 26 4.39 10.95 3.62
CA SER A 26 4.37 12.30 4.21
C SER A 26 4.06 12.32 5.71
N CYS A 27 3.52 11.23 6.27
CA CYS A 27 3.22 11.09 7.69
C CYS A 27 4.49 10.76 8.47
N VAL A 28 5.39 11.75 8.61
CA VAL A 28 6.64 11.64 9.37
C VAL A 28 6.51 12.32 10.73
N LEU A 29 6.78 11.59 11.80
CA LEU A 29 6.94 12.17 13.13
C LEU A 29 8.44 12.40 13.36
N SER A 30 8.83 13.61 13.78
CA SER A 30 10.22 13.92 14.15
C SER A 30 10.60 13.12 15.39
N ASP A 31 11.82 12.57 15.46
CA ASP A 31 12.32 11.83 16.64
C ASP A 31 12.77 12.74 17.79
N GLU A 32 12.79 14.06 17.60
CA GLU A 32 13.24 15.05 18.59
C GLU A 32 12.56 14.90 19.98
N PRO A 33 11.23 14.71 20.09
CA PRO A 33 10.55 14.45 21.36
C PRO A 33 11.04 13.21 22.11
N LEU A 34 11.56 12.18 21.42
CA LEU A 34 12.15 11.02 22.08
C LEU A 34 13.47 11.37 22.79
N GLY A 35 14.22 12.34 22.26
CA GLY A 35 15.49 12.78 22.85
C GLY A 35 15.36 13.49 24.19
N ILE A 36 14.17 14.03 24.50
CA ILE A 36 13.90 14.79 25.74
C ILE A 36 13.12 14.00 26.80
N MET A 37 12.79 12.72 26.55
CA MET A 37 12.03 11.87 27.48
C MET A 37 12.63 11.82 28.90
N ASN A 38 13.95 11.93 29.02
CA ASN A 38 14.67 11.89 30.30
C ASN A 38 14.23 12.99 31.29
N VAL A 39 13.67 14.10 30.79
CA VAL A 39 13.17 15.20 31.64
C VAL A 39 11.95 14.76 32.47
N MET A 40 11.18 13.78 31.99
CA MET A 40 9.95 13.32 32.64
C MET A 40 10.15 12.08 33.54
N GLU A 41 11.33 11.45 33.53
CA GLU A 41 11.62 10.21 34.28
C GLU A 41 11.54 10.36 35.82
N GLY A 42 11.66 11.59 36.33
CA GLY A 42 11.63 11.90 37.76
C GLY A 42 10.26 11.69 38.43
N THR A 43 9.21 11.37 37.66
CA THR A 43 7.86 11.13 38.19
C THR A 43 7.24 9.86 37.61
N ASP A 44 6.38 9.20 38.37
CA ASP A 44 5.63 8.01 37.90
C ASP A 44 4.76 8.32 36.67
N VAL A 45 4.18 9.52 36.63
CA VAL A 45 3.34 9.97 35.50
C VAL A 45 4.20 10.16 34.26
N GLY A 46 5.37 10.77 34.40
CA GLY A 46 6.27 11.00 33.27
C GLY A 46 6.83 9.71 32.68
N ARG A 47 7.17 8.71 33.50
CA ARG A 47 7.52 7.37 33.00
C ARG A 47 6.41 6.72 32.18
N LYS A 48 5.16 6.80 32.64
CA LYS A 48 4.00 6.31 31.89
C LYS A 48 3.82 7.06 30.57
N MET A 49 4.02 8.38 30.57
CA MET A 49 3.92 9.19 29.36
C MET A 49 5.02 8.82 28.34
N ASN A 50 6.24 8.58 28.80
CA ASN A 50 7.35 8.13 27.95
C ASN A 50 7.03 6.79 27.27
N GLU A 51 6.43 5.83 27.99
CA GLU A 51 6.00 4.55 27.41
C GLU A 51 4.88 4.71 26.38
N ILE A 52 3.93 5.62 26.61
CA ILE A 52 2.90 5.96 25.62
C ILE A 52 3.54 6.59 24.39
N LEU A 53 4.46 7.54 24.58
CA LEU A 53 5.16 8.21 23.49
C LEU A 53 5.90 7.19 22.61
N LYS A 54 6.71 6.30 23.20
CA LYS A 54 7.39 5.22 22.46
C LYS A 54 6.43 4.36 21.63
N LYS A 55 5.25 4.02 22.19
CA LYS A 55 4.22 3.26 21.47
C LYS A 55 3.65 4.04 20.28
N VAL A 56 3.42 5.34 20.43
CA VAL A 56 2.97 6.20 19.33
C VAL A 56 3.99 6.18 18.19
N TYR A 57 5.28 6.41 18.48
CA TYR A 57 6.34 6.36 17.47
C TYR A 57 6.42 5.01 16.77
N LYS A 58 6.43 3.91 17.53
CA LYS A 58 6.45 2.57 16.96
C LYS A 58 5.24 2.30 16.06
N THR A 59 4.06 2.76 16.47
CA THR A 59 2.83 2.55 15.69
C THR A 59 2.82 3.41 14.42
N GLN A 60 3.28 4.65 14.51
CA GLN A 60 3.39 5.54 13.36
C GLN A 60 4.41 5.02 12.34
N ASP A 61 5.59 4.57 12.79
CA ASP A 61 6.60 4.01 11.89
C ASP A 61 6.10 2.73 11.20
N LEU A 62 5.44 1.84 11.95
CA LEU A 62 4.80 0.65 11.38
C LEU A 62 3.72 1.02 10.37
N TYR A 63 2.81 1.93 10.72
CA TYR A 63 1.75 2.38 9.81
C TYR A 63 2.34 2.98 8.53
N ARG A 64 3.37 3.82 8.66
CA ARG A 64 4.05 4.44 7.53
C ARG A 64 4.68 3.37 6.65
N HIS A 65 5.46 2.44 7.21
CA HIS A 65 6.09 1.38 6.43
C HIS A 65 5.07 0.52 5.69
N GLU A 66 4.03 0.06 6.39
CA GLU A 66 3.00 -0.80 5.76
C GLU A 66 2.22 -0.07 4.67
N THR A 67 1.87 1.20 4.90
CA THR A 67 0.98 1.95 3.99
C THR A 67 1.74 2.65 2.86
N ALA A 68 3.00 3.04 3.08
CA ALA A 68 3.84 3.69 2.08
C ALA A 68 4.62 2.68 1.21
N ASP A 69 4.93 1.49 1.73
CA ASP A 69 5.77 0.52 1.02
C ASP A 69 5.05 -0.81 0.75
N SER A 70 4.66 -1.52 1.82
CA SER A 70 4.17 -2.91 1.69
C SER A 70 2.88 -3.01 0.90
N LEU A 71 1.88 -2.21 1.26
CA LEU A 71 0.57 -2.21 0.64
C LEU A 71 0.63 -1.75 -0.82
N PRO A 72 1.25 -0.60 -1.17
CA PRO A 72 1.41 -0.18 -2.56
C PRO A 72 2.09 -1.25 -3.42
N ARG A 73 3.18 -1.85 -2.92
CA ARG A 73 3.89 -2.92 -3.64
C ARG A 73 2.98 -4.12 -3.91
N ALA A 74 2.24 -4.57 -2.90
CA ALA A 74 1.33 -5.71 -3.05
C ALA A 74 0.20 -5.41 -4.06
N LEU A 75 -0.38 -4.21 -4.01
CA LEU A 75 -1.44 -3.79 -4.92
C LEU A 75 -0.95 -3.67 -6.37
N LEU A 76 0.23 -3.08 -6.59
CA LEU A 76 0.83 -3.00 -7.93
C LEU A 76 1.20 -4.38 -8.46
N THR A 77 1.73 -5.27 -7.62
CA THR A 77 2.02 -6.67 -8.00
C THR A 77 0.75 -7.41 -8.42
N LEU A 78 -0.37 -7.19 -7.70
CA LEU A 78 -1.66 -7.78 -8.05
C LEU A 78 -2.15 -7.27 -9.41
N LYS A 79 -2.11 -5.95 -9.63
CA LYS A 79 -2.45 -5.33 -10.91
C LYS A 79 -1.63 -5.92 -12.06
N ASP A 80 -0.30 -5.99 -11.90
CA ASP A 80 0.59 -6.50 -12.93
C ASP A 80 0.32 -7.99 -13.23
N SER A 81 0.01 -8.78 -12.19
CA SER A 81 -0.38 -10.18 -12.35
C SER A 81 -1.69 -10.34 -13.12
N MET A 82 -2.67 -9.46 -12.89
CA MET A 82 -3.94 -9.48 -13.63
C MET A 82 -3.74 -9.15 -15.12
N ILE A 83 -2.94 -8.12 -15.41
CA ILE A 83 -2.59 -7.76 -16.80
C ILE A 83 -1.91 -8.92 -17.53
N GLU A 84 -0.99 -9.62 -16.86
CA GLU A 84 -0.29 -10.77 -17.44
C GLU A 84 -1.25 -11.93 -17.71
N GLN A 85 -2.17 -12.23 -16.79
CA GLN A 85 -3.18 -13.26 -17.01
C GLN A 85 -4.10 -12.92 -18.18
N ASP A 86 -4.58 -11.67 -18.27
CA ASP A 86 -5.41 -11.21 -19.38
C ASP A 86 -4.68 -11.35 -20.72
N LYS A 87 -3.38 -11.05 -20.75
CA LYS A 87 -2.54 -11.23 -21.94
C LYS A 87 -2.40 -12.70 -22.32
N ILE A 88 -2.09 -13.58 -21.36
CA ILE A 88 -1.97 -15.03 -21.62
C ILE A 88 -3.28 -15.59 -22.16
N ILE A 89 -4.41 -15.21 -21.57
CA ILE A 89 -5.73 -15.65 -22.03
C ILE A 89 -6.00 -15.13 -23.44
N SER A 90 -5.76 -13.85 -23.71
CA SER A 90 -5.91 -13.24 -25.03
C SER A 90 -5.06 -13.94 -26.10
N ASP A 91 -3.80 -14.24 -25.80
CA ASP A 91 -2.88 -14.93 -26.72
C ASP A 91 -3.27 -16.40 -26.96
N SER A 92 -3.94 -17.03 -25.98
CA SER A 92 -4.42 -18.42 -26.08
C SER A 92 -5.69 -18.57 -26.94
N LEU A 93 -6.42 -17.47 -27.17
CA LEU A 93 -7.62 -17.47 -28.00
C LEU A 93 -7.20 -17.60 -29.47
N THR A 94 -7.35 -18.80 -30.01
CA THR A 94 -7.22 -19.05 -31.44
C THR A 94 -8.43 -18.44 -32.14
N VAL A 95 -8.27 -17.26 -32.72
CA VAL A 95 -9.30 -16.66 -33.55
C VAL A 95 -9.36 -17.46 -34.85
N GLU A 96 -10.32 -18.38 -34.97
CA GLU A 96 -10.69 -18.91 -36.27
C GLU A 96 -11.11 -17.72 -37.13
N LYS A 97 -10.22 -17.32 -38.07
CA LYS A 97 -10.60 -16.44 -39.16
C LYS A 97 -11.69 -17.17 -39.93
N ILE A 98 -12.96 -16.91 -39.60
CA ILE A 98 -14.09 -17.29 -40.43
C ILE A 98 -13.75 -16.74 -41.81
N GLY A 99 -13.44 -17.66 -42.72
CA GLY A 99 -12.98 -17.36 -44.05
C GLY A 99 -14.01 -16.53 -44.77
N GLY A 100 -13.79 -15.21 -44.80
CA GLY A 100 -14.43 -14.32 -45.74
C GLY A 100 -13.97 -14.69 -47.14
N LYS A 101 -14.68 -15.61 -47.78
CA LYS A 101 -14.75 -15.67 -49.24
C LYS A 101 -15.58 -14.46 -49.67
N GLN A 102 -14.93 -13.47 -50.25
CA GLN A 102 -15.23 -12.92 -51.57
C GLN A 102 -14.11 -11.96 -52.00
#